data_AF-W8TH52-F1
#
_entry.id   AF-W8TH52-F1
#
_cell.length_a   1.000
_cell.length_b   1.000
_cell.length_c   1.000
_cell.angle_alpha   90.00
_cell.angle_beta   90.00
_cell.angle_gamma   90.00
#
_symmetry.space_group_name_H-M   'P 1'
#
loop_
_entity.id
_entity.type
_entity.pdbx_description
1 polymer ?
#
loop_
_entity_poly.entity_id
_entity_poly.type
_entity_poly.pdbx_seq_one_letter_code
_entity_poly.pdbx_strand_id
1 'polypeptide(L)'
;MCHVDILIKSHKRLWIMWITSIEISIWNMSKCQCLRTYPHYFPHRTDFSRYEYILNVFYDLMEGKMKGKLFVIESGTDSSGKATQTLRLFERLLAEGFNVRKVEYPDYESDSSALIKMYLKGEFGDRPEDVNCYAASAFYAVDRYASFQKNWREFYEAGGIVIADRYTTSNMVHQASKIEDEAEKEEYLEWLVDFEFEKFRLPEPDEVIFLDMPPSVSIELMRERNNKFTGESEKDIHEKSCDYLVKTYENARQIASKYGWKSVDCVREGNLRTIDEIHDEIYSCIIEAIHKA
;
A
#
# COMPACT_ATOMS: atom_id res chain seq x y z
N MET A 1 29.53 -37.66 9.20
CA MET A 1 28.29 -37.19 9.87
C MET A 1 28.60 -35.82 10.46
N CYS A 2 28.02 -34.77 9.89
CA CYS A 2 28.46 -33.38 10.03
C CYS A 2 27.67 -32.63 11.11
N HIS A 3 28.33 -31.66 11.74
CA HIS A 3 27.93 -30.87 12.91
C HIS A 3 26.73 -29.92 12.69
N VAL A 4 25.48 -30.40 12.75
CA VAL A 4 24.30 -29.51 12.81
C VAL A 4 23.24 -29.92 13.86
N ASP A 5 23.22 -31.18 14.32
CA ASP A 5 22.09 -31.67 15.15
C ASP A 5 22.17 -31.41 16.68
N ILE A 6 23.16 -30.66 17.17
CA ILE A 6 23.34 -30.42 18.62
C ILE A 6 22.92 -29.00 19.06
N LEU A 7 22.75 -28.05 18.14
CA LEU A 7 22.39 -26.65 18.49
C LEU A 7 20.88 -26.37 18.59
N ILE A 8 20.01 -27.28 18.16
CA ILE A 8 18.54 -27.07 18.17
C ILE A 8 17.89 -27.55 19.49
N LYS A 9 18.56 -28.39 20.29
CA LYS A 9 17.98 -28.93 21.54
C LYS A 9 18.20 -28.07 22.79
N SER A 10 19.10 -27.08 22.77
CA SER A 10 19.42 -26.25 23.94
C SER A 10 18.58 -24.97 24.06
N HIS A 11 17.96 -24.48 22.99
CA HIS A 11 17.22 -23.20 23.03
C HIS A 11 15.76 -23.30 23.46
N LYS A 12 15.11 -24.48 23.44
CA LYS A 12 13.71 -24.60 23.88
C LYS A 12 13.51 -24.49 25.41
N ARG A 13 14.51 -24.83 26.23
CA ARG A 13 14.38 -24.81 27.71
C ARG A 13 14.51 -23.43 28.34
N LEU A 14 15.35 -22.55 27.78
CA LEU A 14 15.56 -21.20 28.29
C LEU A 14 14.37 -20.27 28.01
N TRP A 15 13.66 -20.50 26.90
CA TRP A 15 12.50 -19.70 26.51
C TRP A 15 11.24 -20.01 27.33
N ILE A 16 11.01 -21.29 27.66
CA ILE A 16 9.88 -21.70 28.53
C ILE A 16 10.03 -21.13 29.96
N MET A 17 11.27 -20.98 30.45
CA MET A 17 11.54 -20.37 31.77
C MET A 17 11.28 -18.85 31.81
N TRP A 18 11.44 -18.16 30.69
CA TRP A 18 11.11 -16.73 30.57
C TRP A 18 9.60 -16.49 30.46
N ILE A 19 8.89 -17.31 29.66
CA ILE A 19 7.43 -17.23 29.48
C ILE A 19 6.69 -17.52 30.79
N THR A 20 7.10 -18.57 31.52
CA THR A 20 6.54 -18.85 32.86
C THR A 20 6.84 -17.73 33.85
N SER A 21 8.00 -17.06 33.77
CA SER A 21 8.29 -15.93 34.67
C SER A 21 7.42 -14.70 34.38
N ILE A 22 7.08 -14.42 33.12
CA ILE A 22 6.20 -13.29 32.75
C ILE A 22 4.73 -13.61 33.05
N GLU A 23 4.24 -14.81 32.73
CA GLU A 23 2.89 -15.25 33.10
C GLU A 23 2.70 -15.28 34.61
N ILE A 24 3.67 -15.82 35.38
CA ILE A 24 3.62 -15.82 36.85
C ILE A 24 3.64 -14.40 37.41
N SER A 25 4.37 -13.47 36.79
CA SER A 25 4.43 -12.07 37.24
C SER A 25 3.12 -11.32 37.02
N ILE A 26 2.47 -11.51 35.87
CA ILE A 26 1.22 -10.83 35.51
C ILE A 26 0.02 -11.46 36.24
N TRP A 27 0.02 -12.80 36.41
CA TRP A 27 -1.06 -13.50 37.11
C TRP A 27 -1.01 -13.28 38.64
N ASN A 28 0.17 -13.17 39.26
CA ASN A 28 0.29 -12.90 40.71
C ASN A 28 -0.03 -11.44 41.09
N MET A 29 0.11 -10.46 40.20
CA MET A 29 -0.15 -9.06 40.54
C MET A 29 -1.63 -8.73 40.73
N SER A 30 -2.55 -9.52 40.15
CA SER A 30 -4.00 -9.34 40.31
C SER A 30 -4.57 -9.93 41.61
N LYS A 31 -3.81 -10.74 42.36
CA LYS A 31 -4.26 -11.39 43.61
C LYS A 31 -3.34 -11.20 44.82
N CYS A 32 -2.20 -10.52 44.70
CA CYS A 32 -1.32 -10.32 45.83
C CYS A 32 -1.84 -9.21 46.76
N GLN A 33 -2.37 -9.59 47.93
CA GLN A 33 -2.66 -8.69 49.06
C GLN A 33 -1.39 -8.02 49.65
N CYS A 34 -0.22 -8.28 49.08
CA CYS A 34 1.07 -7.75 49.51
C CYS A 34 1.32 -6.27 49.09
N LEU A 35 0.46 -5.67 48.25
CA LEU A 35 0.59 -4.26 47.81
C LEU A 35 0.11 -3.21 48.84
N ARG A 36 -0.21 -3.60 50.08
CA ARG A 36 -0.63 -2.66 51.15
C ARG A 36 0.49 -2.10 52.02
N THR A 37 1.74 -2.49 51.84
CA THR A 37 2.81 -2.14 52.80
C THR A 37 3.89 -1.17 52.32
N TYR A 38 3.98 -0.82 51.03
CA TYR A 38 5.03 0.11 50.56
C TYR A 38 4.57 1.03 49.41
N PRO A 39 3.96 2.19 49.71
CA PRO A 39 3.45 3.12 48.69
C PRO A 39 4.52 3.98 48.00
N HIS A 40 5.80 3.87 48.37
CA HIS A 40 6.85 4.80 47.94
C HIS A 40 7.72 4.32 46.75
N TYR A 41 7.51 3.12 46.21
CA TYR A 41 8.36 2.55 45.14
C TYR A 41 7.74 2.51 43.74
N PHE A 42 6.52 3.01 43.55
CA PHE A 42 5.90 3.09 42.23
C PHE A 42 5.56 4.53 41.85
N PRO A 43 6.50 5.30 41.30
CA PRO A 43 6.18 6.57 40.68
C PRO A 43 5.57 6.29 39.30
N HIS A 44 4.37 6.82 39.10
CA HIS A 44 3.61 6.91 37.85
C HIS A 44 3.01 5.62 37.29
N ARG A 45 1.72 5.72 36.94
CA ARG A 45 0.91 4.72 36.25
C ARG A 45 1.72 4.14 35.08
N THR A 46 2.12 2.89 35.16
CA THR A 46 2.58 2.15 33.99
C THR A 46 1.42 2.06 33.00
N ASP A 47 1.60 2.64 31.83
CA ASP A 47 0.66 2.55 30.73
C ASP A 47 0.68 1.11 30.18
N PHE A 48 -0.33 0.33 30.57
CA PHE A 48 -0.47 -1.08 30.20
C PHE A 48 -0.69 -1.28 28.70
N SER A 49 -1.14 -0.26 27.96
CA SER A 49 -1.38 -0.35 26.50
C SER A 49 -0.10 -0.67 25.72
N ARG A 50 1.05 -0.19 26.21
CA ARG A 50 2.36 -0.41 25.59
C ARG A 50 2.86 -1.85 25.75
N TYR A 51 2.48 -2.50 26.85
CA TYR A 51 2.79 -3.90 27.11
C TYR A 51 1.84 -4.84 26.37
N GLU A 52 0.58 -4.45 26.23
CA GLU A 52 -0.42 -5.19 25.45
C GLU A 52 -0.02 -5.27 23.97
N TYR A 53 0.48 -4.17 23.39
CA TYR A 53 1.04 -4.18 22.03
C TYR A 53 2.25 -5.12 21.90
N ILE A 54 3.20 -5.06 22.83
CA ILE A 54 4.39 -5.92 22.80
C ILE A 54 4.01 -7.40 22.97
N LEU A 55 3.06 -7.70 23.86
CA LEU A 55 2.52 -9.05 24.05
C LEU A 55 1.80 -9.54 22.79
N ASN A 56 0.96 -8.71 22.15
CA ASN A 56 0.27 -9.08 20.92
C ASN A 56 1.25 -9.33 19.77
N VAL A 57 2.26 -8.46 19.58
CA VAL A 57 3.33 -8.68 18.59
C VAL A 57 4.09 -9.98 18.88
N PHE A 58 4.39 -10.25 20.16
CA PHE A 58 5.06 -11.48 20.56
C PHE A 58 4.18 -12.73 20.38
N TYR A 59 2.87 -12.63 20.64
CA TYR A 59 1.91 -13.70 20.38
C TYR A 59 1.72 -13.95 18.89
N ASP A 60 1.62 -12.91 18.06
CA ASP A 60 1.49 -13.05 16.60
C ASP A 60 2.76 -13.66 15.98
N LEU A 61 3.94 -13.30 16.48
CA LEU A 61 5.22 -13.93 16.14
C LEU A 61 5.30 -15.40 16.59
N MET A 62 4.68 -15.75 17.72
CA MET A 62 4.70 -17.11 18.29
C MET A 62 3.61 -18.02 17.73
N GLU A 63 2.47 -17.48 17.30
CA GLU A 63 1.38 -18.18 16.62
C GLU A 63 1.63 -18.38 15.12
N GLY A 64 2.65 -17.73 14.56
CA GLY A 64 2.96 -17.82 13.14
C GLY A 64 1.91 -17.16 12.25
N LYS A 65 1.22 -16.12 12.74
CA LYS A 65 0.35 -15.32 11.87
C LYS A 65 1.22 -14.57 10.90
N MET A 66 1.18 -14.96 9.64
CA MET A 66 1.81 -14.19 8.58
C MET A 66 1.11 -12.83 8.51
N LYS A 67 1.89 -11.76 8.52
CA LYS A 67 1.41 -10.42 8.15
C LYS A 67 0.70 -10.52 6.79
N GLY A 68 -0.41 -9.81 6.62
CA GLY A 68 -1.13 -9.79 5.35
C GLY A 68 -0.24 -9.35 4.19
N LYS A 69 -0.70 -9.65 2.96
CA LYS A 69 -0.01 -9.26 1.73
C LYS A 69 -0.75 -8.11 1.05
N LEU A 70 -0.01 -7.14 0.53
CA LEU A 70 -0.54 -6.01 -0.24
C LEU A 70 0.06 -6.02 -1.64
N PHE A 71 -0.80 -6.07 -2.64
CA PHE A 71 -0.43 -5.97 -4.05
C PHE A 71 -1.03 -4.72 -4.67
N VAL A 72 -0.24 -3.99 -5.46
CA VAL A 72 -0.69 -2.75 -6.09
C VAL A 72 -0.65 -2.90 -7.60
N ILE A 73 -1.71 -2.50 -8.28
CA ILE A 73 -1.71 -2.31 -9.74
C ILE A 73 -1.58 -0.81 -10.03
N GLU A 74 -0.52 -0.44 -10.74
CA GLU A 74 -0.19 0.96 -11.04
C GLU A 74 0.05 1.18 -12.54
N SER A 75 -0.03 2.43 -13.00
CA SER A 75 0.31 2.80 -14.37
C SER A 75 0.65 4.29 -14.50
N GLY A 76 1.42 4.63 -15.53
CA GLY A 76 1.78 6.02 -15.84
C GLY A 76 0.70 6.82 -16.59
N THR A 77 -0.36 6.16 -17.05
CA THR A 77 -1.41 6.75 -17.87
C THR A 77 -2.81 6.39 -17.35
N ASP A 78 -3.79 7.25 -17.64
CA ASP A 78 -5.20 6.91 -17.45
C ASP A 78 -5.70 5.99 -18.56
N SER A 79 -6.81 5.28 -18.31
CA SER A 79 -7.34 4.26 -19.24
C SER A 79 -6.39 3.10 -19.60
N SER A 80 -5.35 2.85 -18.80
CA SER A 80 -4.42 1.70 -18.93
C SER A 80 -5.03 0.33 -18.59
N GLY A 81 -6.24 0.29 -18.02
CA GLY A 81 -6.91 -0.94 -17.63
C GLY A 81 -6.71 -1.36 -16.17
N LYS A 82 -6.10 -0.53 -15.31
CA LYS A 82 -5.89 -0.83 -13.86
C LYS A 82 -7.14 -1.36 -13.16
N ALA A 83 -8.26 -0.64 -13.23
CA ALA A 83 -9.51 -1.03 -12.60
C ALA A 83 -10.03 -2.38 -13.09
N THR A 84 -9.93 -2.61 -14.40
CA THR A 84 -10.31 -3.89 -15.02
C THR A 84 -9.43 -5.03 -14.52
N GLN A 85 -8.11 -4.85 -14.52
CA GLN A 85 -7.18 -5.89 -14.09
C GLN A 85 -7.26 -6.17 -12.59
N THR A 86 -7.42 -5.13 -11.77
CA THR A 86 -7.61 -5.23 -10.32
C THR A 86 -8.88 -6.01 -10.00
N LEU A 87 -10.00 -5.69 -10.65
CA LEU A 87 -11.27 -6.39 -10.43
C LEU A 87 -11.16 -7.87 -10.82
N ARG A 88 -10.60 -8.17 -12.00
CA ARG A 88 -10.45 -9.56 -12.46
C ARG A 88 -9.52 -10.36 -11.56
N LEU A 89 -8.42 -9.78 -11.11
CA LEU A 89 -7.50 -10.42 -10.17
C LEU A 89 -8.19 -10.73 -8.85
N PHE A 90 -8.96 -9.77 -8.32
CA PHE A 90 -9.76 -9.96 -7.11
C PHE A 90 -10.76 -11.11 -7.27
N GLU A 91 -11.58 -11.09 -8.32
CA GLU A 91 -12.60 -12.11 -8.57
C GLU A 91 -12.00 -13.50 -8.75
N ARG A 92 -10.88 -13.61 -9.47
CA ARG A 92 -10.19 -14.88 -9.69
C ARG A 92 -9.62 -15.43 -8.38
N LEU A 93 -8.88 -14.62 -7.62
CA LEU A 93 -8.33 -15.08 -6.33
C LEU A 93 -9.45 -15.46 -5.35
N LEU A 94 -10.55 -14.71 -5.32
CA LEU A 94 -11.71 -15.04 -4.51
C LEU A 94 -12.33 -16.39 -4.91
N ALA A 95 -12.48 -16.65 -6.21
CA ALA A 95 -13.01 -17.90 -6.74
C ALA A 95 -12.09 -19.11 -6.45
N GLU A 96 -10.79 -18.88 -6.35
CA GLU A 96 -9.78 -19.88 -5.98
C GLU A 96 -9.66 -20.09 -4.46
N GLY A 97 -10.45 -19.37 -3.65
CA GLY A 97 -10.56 -19.56 -2.21
C GLY A 97 -9.57 -18.75 -1.38
N PHE A 98 -8.88 -17.78 -1.98
CA PHE A 98 -8.03 -16.86 -1.23
C PHE A 98 -8.87 -15.89 -0.39
N ASN A 99 -8.39 -15.60 0.82
CA ASN A 99 -8.96 -14.55 1.66
C ASN A 99 -8.48 -13.19 1.14
N VAL A 100 -9.21 -12.61 0.19
CA VAL A 100 -8.79 -11.43 -0.57
C VAL A 100 -9.76 -10.26 -0.44
N ARG A 101 -9.25 -9.03 -0.52
CA ARG A 101 -10.02 -7.78 -0.53
C ARG A 101 -9.47 -6.81 -1.58
N LYS A 102 -10.37 -6.15 -2.31
CA LYS A 102 -10.03 -5.03 -3.20
C LYS A 102 -10.12 -3.69 -2.44
N VAL A 103 -9.17 -2.80 -2.67
CA VAL A 103 -9.23 -1.38 -2.30
C VAL A 103 -8.91 -0.53 -3.52
N GLU A 104 -9.35 0.72 -3.52
CA GLU A 104 -9.16 1.67 -4.63
C GLU A 104 -8.96 3.06 -4.06
N TYR A 105 -8.02 3.81 -4.65
CA TYR A 105 -7.69 5.16 -4.19
C TYR A 105 -7.73 6.17 -5.34
N PRO A 106 -8.25 7.38 -5.12
CA PRO A 106 -8.87 7.88 -3.88
C PRO A 106 -10.16 7.15 -3.50
N ASP A 107 -10.46 7.07 -2.21
CA ASP A 107 -11.72 6.55 -1.70
C ASP A 107 -12.80 7.65 -1.79
N TYR A 108 -13.29 7.89 -3.01
CA TYR A 108 -14.23 8.98 -3.29
C TYR A 108 -15.56 8.88 -2.55
N GLU A 109 -15.93 7.70 -2.02
CA GLU A 109 -17.14 7.54 -1.21
C GLU A 109 -16.91 7.98 0.25
N SER A 110 -15.65 8.08 0.69
CA SER A 110 -15.29 8.52 2.03
C SER A 110 -15.17 10.05 2.15
N ASP A 111 -15.54 10.58 3.33
CA ASP A 111 -15.32 11.98 3.70
C ASP A 111 -13.82 12.38 3.66
N SER A 112 -12.91 11.41 3.83
CA SER A 112 -11.46 11.66 3.77
C SER A 112 -10.98 12.16 2.41
N SER A 113 -11.74 11.89 1.34
CA SER A 113 -11.42 12.33 -0.02
C SER A 113 -11.78 13.80 -0.29
N ALA A 114 -12.35 14.53 0.67
CA ALA A 114 -12.84 15.90 0.46
C ALA A 114 -11.78 16.85 -0.12
N LEU A 115 -10.56 16.86 0.44
CA LEU A 115 -9.47 17.73 -0.05
C LEU A 115 -8.98 17.33 -1.44
N ILE A 116 -9.03 16.03 -1.77
CA ILE A 116 -8.70 15.52 -3.10
C ILE A 116 -9.74 16.01 -4.11
N LYS A 117 -11.02 15.94 -3.77
CA LYS A 117 -12.11 16.46 -4.61
C LYS A 117 -11.96 17.96 -4.87
N MET A 118 -11.65 18.74 -3.84
CA MET A 118 -11.38 20.18 -3.97
C MET A 118 -10.17 20.45 -4.86
N TYR A 119 -9.09 19.68 -4.68
CA TYR A 119 -7.88 19.77 -5.49
C TYR A 119 -8.15 19.50 -6.98
N LEU A 120 -8.83 18.39 -7.29
CA LEU A 120 -9.14 18.01 -8.68
C LEU A 120 -10.15 18.94 -9.36
N LYS A 121 -10.98 19.65 -8.58
CA LYS A 121 -11.88 20.71 -9.07
C LYS A 121 -11.18 22.05 -9.32
N GLY A 122 -9.90 22.18 -8.98
CA GLY A 122 -9.17 23.44 -9.10
C GLY A 122 -9.50 24.48 -8.03
N GLU A 123 -10.13 24.09 -6.90
CA GLU A 123 -10.52 25.04 -5.85
C GLU A 123 -9.30 25.70 -5.15
N PHE A 124 -8.10 25.14 -5.34
CA PHE A 124 -6.84 25.66 -4.82
C PHE A 124 -5.95 26.31 -5.90
N GLY A 125 -6.44 26.44 -7.13
CA GLY A 125 -5.70 26.98 -8.28
C GLY A 125 -6.09 26.30 -9.59
N ASP A 126 -5.95 27.03 -10.70
CA ASP A 126 -6.39 26.58 -12.02
C ASP A 126 -5.32 25.74 -12.76
N ARG A 127 -4.09 25.69 -12.23
CA ARG A 127 -2.98 24.93 -12.81
C ARG A 127 -2.50 23.82 -11.88
N PRO A 128 -2.09 22.64 -12.41
CA PRO A 128 -1.61 21.51 -11.60
C PRO A 128 -0.44 21.84 -10.65
N GLU A 129 0.37 22.84 -11.00
CA GLU A 129 1.51 23.37 -10.25
C GLU A 129 1.15 24.39 -9.17
N ASP A 130 -0.10 24.90 -9.13
CA ASP A 130 -0.51 25.89 -8.13
C ASP A 130 -0.60 25.26 -6.71
N VAL A 131 -0.76 23.94 -6.64
CA VAL A 131 -0.61 23.16 -5.40
C VAL A 131 0.68 22.36 -5.48
N ASN A 132 1.59 22.61 -4.53
CA ASN A 132 2.87 21.91 -4.48
C ASN A 132 2.69 20.40 -4.22
N CYS A 133 3.68 19.62 -4.65
CA CYS A 133 3.66 18.15 -4.59
C CYS A 133 3.46 17.59 -3.18
N TYR A 134 4.00 18.25 -2.16
CA TYR A 134 3.87 17.82 -0.76
C TYR A 134 2.43 17.96 -0.24
N ALA A 135 1.79 19.11 -0.50
CA ALA A 135 0.41 19.36 -0.11
C ALA A 135 -0.56 18.43 -0.85
N ALA A 136 -0.42 18.31 -2.18
CA ALA A 136 -1.22 17.38 -2.96
C ALA A 136 -1.07 15.94 -2.46
N SER A 137 0.17 15.51 -2.19
CA SER A 137 0.45 14.16 -1.68
C SER A 137 -0.15 13.91 -0.31
N ALA A 138 -0.13 14.90 0.58
CA ALA A 138 -0.72 14.81 1.90
C ALA A 138 -2.23 14.57 1.83
N PHE A 139 -2.96 15.17 0.87
CA PHE A 139 -4.38 14.92 0.67
C PHE A 139 -4.67 13.45 0.35
N TYR A 140 -3.88 12.85 -0.55
CA TYR A 140 -3.99 11.41 -0.86
C TYR A 140 -3.55 10.50 0.29
N ALA A 141 -2.52 10.90 1.03
CA ALA A 141 -1.99 10.13 2.14
C ALA A 141 -2.99 10.01 3.30
N VAL A 142 -3.68 11.11 3.66
CA VAL A 142 -4.69 11.07 4.74
C VAL A 142 -5.92 10.26 4.36
N ASP A 143 -6.26 10.22 3.07
CA ASP A 143 -7.31 9.36 2.53
C ASP A 143 -6.96 7.87 2.66
N ARG A 144 -5.74 7.50 2.24
CA ARG A 144 -5.21 6.13 2.45
C ARG A 144 -5.15 5.75 3.92
N TYR A 145 -4.71 6.66 4.79
CA TYR A 145 -4.68 6.42 6.23
C TYR A 145 -6.07 6.16 6.80
N ALA A 146 -7.05 7.00 6.47
CA ALA A 146 -8.43 6.81 6.92
C ALA A 146 -8.99 5.46 6.44
N SER A 147 -8.78 5.12 5.16
CA SER A 147 -9.24 3.84 4.60
C SER A 147 -8.56 2.64 5.25
N PHE A 148 -7.24 2.66 5.43
CA PHE A 148 -6.52 1.58 6.11
C PHE A 148 -7.06 1.37 7.53
N GLN A 149 -7.04 2.42 8.35
CA GLN A 149 -7.41 2.31 9.77
C GLN A 149 -8.86 1.89 9.97
N LYS A 150 -9.78 2.36 9.14
CA LYS A 150 -11.21 2.09 9.32
C LYS A 150 -11.69 0.83 8.61
N ASN A 151 -11.14 0.52 7.44
CA ASN A 151 -11.79 -0.41 6.53
C ASN A 151 -11.07 -1.75 6.49
N TRP A 152 -9.74 -1.80 6.43
CA TRP A 152 -9.03 -3.05 6.08
C TRP A 152 -7.80 -3.40 6.92
N ARG A 153 -7.47 -2.62 7.96
CA ARG A 153 -6.36 -2.92 8.87
C ARG A 153 -6.48 -4.27 9.55
N GLU A 154 -7.60 -4.55 10.22
CA GLU A 154 -7.81 -5.83 10.93
C GLU A 154 -7.74 -7.03 9.97
N PHE A 155 -8.29 -6.86 8.76
CA PHE A 155 -8.24 -7.88 7.71
C PHE A 155 -6.79 -8.18 7.27
N TYR A 156 -5.99 -7.13 7.08
CA TYR A 156 -4.58 -7.27 6.71
C TYR A 156 -3.74 -7.84 7.86
N GLU A 157 -3.93 -7.38 9.09
CA GLU A 157 -3.23 -7.90 10.28
C GLU A 157 -3.59 -9.38 10.55
N ALA A 158 -4.78 -9.83 10.14
CA ALA A 158 -5.20 -11.24 10.20
C ALA A 158 -4.65 -12.12 9.06
N GLY A 159 -3.73 -11.62 8.23
CA GLY A 159 -3.10 -12.38 7.14
C GLY A 159 -3.87 -12.34 5.81
N GLY A 160 -4.83 -11.41 5.65
CA GLY A 160 -5.57 -11.24 4.40
C GLY A 160 -4.71 -10.72 3.24
N ILE A 161 -5.16 -10.98 2.01
CA ILE A 161 -4.54 -10.46 0.79
C ILE A 161 -5.31 -9.22 0.33
N VAL A 162 -4.63 -8.10 0.13
CA VAL A 162 -5.22 -6.85 -0.34
C VAL A 162 -4.70 -6.54 -1.73
N ILE A 163 -5.60 -6.23 -2.67
CA ILE A 163 -5.26 -5.76 -4.01
C ILE A 163 -5.73 -4.31 -4.12
N ALA A 164 -4.80 -3.40 -4.40
CA ALA A 164 -5.07 -1.97 -4.52
C ALA A 164 -5.02 -1.53 -6.00
N ASP A 165 -6.11 -0.91 -6.48
CA ASP A 165 -6.04 -0.04 -7.66
C ASP A 165 -5.54 1.33 -7.19
N ARG A 166 -4.28 1.63 -7.52
CA ARG A 166 -3.48 2.75 -6.98
C ARG A 166 -3.15 2.63 -5.50
N TYR A 167 -2.06 3.26 -5.09
CA TYR A 167 -1.64 3.37 -3.69
C TYR A 167 -0.68 4.56 -3.51
N THR A 168 0.22 4.54 -2.52
CA THR A 168 1.32 5.50 -2.38
C THR A 168 2.15 5.62 -3.68
N THR A 169 2.23 4.55 -4.46
CA THR A 169 2.83 4.50 -5.81
C THR A 169 2.27 5.56 -6.76
N SER A 170 0.99 5.92 -6.62
CA SER A 170 0.39 6.96 -7.47
C SER A 170 0.93 8.35 -7.12
N ASN A 171 1.29 8.64 -5.87
CA ASN A 171 1.99 9.88 -5.53
C ASN A 171 3.42 9.88 -6.11
N MET A 172 4.11 8.73 -6.11
CA MET A 172 5.43 8.59 -6.74
C MET A 172 5.34 8.83 -8.26
N VAL A 173 4.27 8.38 -8.91
CA VAL A 173 4.07 8.55 -10.36
C VAL A 173 3.64 9.97 -10.73
N HIS A 174 2.61 10.51 -10.08
CA HIS A 174 1.92 11.74 -10.53
C HIS A 174 2.49 13.02 -9.92
N GLN A 175 2.98 12.98 -8.69
CA GLN A 175 3.48 14.19 -8.03
C GLN A 175 4.98 14.36 -8.28
N ALA A 176 5.75 13.27 -8.32
CA ALA A 176 7.16 13.35 -8.68
C ALA A 176 7.37 13.78 -10.15
N SER A 177 6.43 13.49 -11.05
CA SER A 177 6.51 13.94 -12.45
C SER A 177 6.41 15.47 -12.61
N LYS A 178 6.01 16.20 -11.56
CA LYS A 178 5.98 17.67 -11.57
C LYS A 178 7.32 18.30 -11.18
N ILE A 179 8.26 17.51 -10.66
CA ILE A 179 9.58 17.97 -10.22
C ILE A 179 10.59 17.72 -11.34
N GLU A 180 11.20 18.79 -11.87
CA GLU A 180 12.17 18.70 -12.97
C GLU A 180 13.58 18.36 -12.49
N ASP A 181 13.98 18.88 -11.33
CA ASP A 181 15.30 18.62 -10.77
C ASP A 181 15.33 17.20 -10.16
N GLU A 182 16.28 16.37 -10.60
CA GLU A 182 16.35 14.97 -10.15
C GLU A 182 16.74 14.84 -8.67
N ALA A 183 17.51 15.79 -8.11
CA ALA A 183 17.87 15.75 -6.70
C ALA A 183 16.68 16.14 -5.81
N GLU A 184 15.92 17.17 -6.19
CA GLU A 184 14.67 17.53 -5.51
C GLU A 184 13.63 16.41 -5.62
N LYS A 185 13.58 15.71 -6.76
CA LYS A 185 12.69 14.56 -6.96
C LYS A 185 13.07 13.40 -6.04
N GLU A 186 14.36 13.13 -5.88
CA GLU A 186 14.85 12.12 -4.94
C GLU A 186 14.45 12.46 -3.51
N GLU A 187 14.68 13.71 -3.07
CA GLU A 187 14.31 14.18 -1.74
C GLU A 187 12.80 14.06 -1.49
N TYR A 188 11.99 14.42 -2.49
CA TYR A 188 10.54 14.26 -2.42
C TYR A 188 10.10 12.78 -2.29
N LEU A 189 10.75 11.87 -3.03
CA LEU A 189 10.44 10.43 -2.96
C LEU A 189 10.83 9.83 -1.61
N GLU A 190 12.00 10.19 -1.07
CA GLU A 190 12.43 9.79 0.27
C GLU A 190 11.46 10.32 1.35
N TRP A 191 11.06 11.59 1.23
CA TRP A 191 10.04 12.17 2.10
C TRP A 191 8.72 11.40 2.03
N LEU A 192 8.25 11.05 0.83
CA LEU A 192 6.97 10.37 0.64
C LEU A 192 6.98 8.97 1.28
N VAL A 193 8.08 8.23 1.11
CA VAL A 193 8.28 6.91 1.72
C VAL A 193 8.29 7.01 3.25
N ASP A 194 9.07 7.95 3.82
CA ASP A 194 9.07 8.17 5.28
C ASP A 194 7.68 8.59 5.78
N PHE A 195 7.02 9.50 5.07
CA PHE A 195 5.75 10.05 5.50
C PHE A 195 4.64 8.99 5.52
N GLU A 196 4.49 8.21 4.45
CA GLU A 196 3.40 7.26 4.31
C GLU A 196 3.68 5.91 4.99
N PHE A 197 4.88 5.35 4.84
CA PHE A 197 5.19 4.02 5.37
C PHE A 197 5.73 4.06 6.79
N GLU A 198 6.56 5.05 7.16
CA GLU A 198 7.13 5.12 8.52
C GLU A 198 6.24 5.91 9.49
N LYS A 199 5.84 7.13 9.12
CA LYS A 199 5.07 8.01 10.01
C LYS A 199 3.60 7.64 10.07
N PHE A 200 2.96 7.40 8.92
CA PHE A 200 1.56 6.99 8.85
C PHE A 200 1.38 5.49 9.08
N ARG A 201 2.45 4.70 8.97
CA ARG A 201 2.44 3.24 9.16
C ARG A 201 1.47 2.54 8.22
N LEU A 202 1.36 3.04 6.99
CA LEU A 202 0.67 2.33 5.93
C LEU A 202 1.49 1.09 5.54
N PRO A 203 0.84 -0.06 5.25
CA PRO A 203 1.56 -1.23 4.77
C PRO A 203 2.32 -0.92 3.48
N GLU A 204 3.60 -1.31 3.43
CA GLU A 204 4.37 -1.35 2.19
C GLU A 204 3.83 -2.49 1.29
N PRO A 205 3.74 -2.28 -0.04
CA PRO A 205 3.36 -3.33 -0.98
C PRO A 205 4.38 -4.47 -1.02
N ASP A 206 3.91 -5.71 -1.04
CA ASP A 206 4.72 -6.90 -1.31
C ASP A 206 5.13 -6.99 -2.79
N GLU A 207 4.27 -6.52 -3.70
CA GLU A 207 4.57 -6.42 -5.13
C GLU A 207 3.77 -5.28 -5.74
N VAL A 208 4.41 -4.54 -6.64
CA VAL A 208 3.76 -3.52 -7.48
C VAL A 208 3.83 -3.98 -8.92
N ILE A 209 2.66 -4.12 -9.55
CA ILE A 209 2.54 -4.43 -10.97
C ILE A 209 2.32 -3.12 -11.73
N PHE A 210 3.30 -2.76 -12.56
CA PHE A 210 3.24 -1.60 -13.42
C PHE A 210 2.71 -1.99 -14.79
N LEU A 211 1.53 -1.49 -15.16
CA LEU A 211 0.98 -1.63 -16.51
C LEU A 211 1.69 -0.64 -17.45
N ASP A 212 2.61 -1.15 -18.26
CA ASP A 212 3.37 -0.36 -19.23
C ASP A 212 2.49 -0.10 -20.46
N MET A 213 1.62 0.91 -20.34
CA MET A 213 0.68 1.35 -21.38
C MET A 213 1.18 2.66 -22.02
N PRO A 214 1.64 2.62 -23.29
CA PRO A 214 2.09 3.81 -23.99
C PRO A 214 1.01 4.90 -24.06
N PRO A 215 1.38 6.19 -23.91
CA PRO A 215 0.43 7.30 -23.99
C PRO A 215 -0.36 7.35 -25.29
N SER A 216 0.26 7.00 -26.43
CA SER A 216 -0.42 6.99 -27.73
C SER A 216 -1.65 6.08 -27.75
N VAL A 217 -1.55 4.89 -27.17
CA VAL A 217 -2.63 3.90 -27.09
C VAL A 217 -3.66 4.31 -26.03
N SER A 218 -3.20 4.76 -24.86
CA SER A 218 -4.07 5.27 -23.80
C SER A 218 -4.94 6.46 -24.28
N ILE A 219 -4.37 7.39 -25.05
CA ILE A 219 -5.08 8.53 -25.62
C ILE A 219 -6.16 8.08 -26.61
N GLU A 220 -5.89 7.07 -27.43
CA GLU A 220 -6.87 6.49 -28.35
C GLU A 220 -8.05 5.87 -27.58
N LEU A 221 -7.76 5.06 -26.56
CA LEU A 221 -8.78 4.46 -25.68
C LEU A 221 -9.60 5.50 -24.91
N MET A 222 -8.98 6.62 -24.52
CA MET A 222 -9.67 7.73 -23.84
C MET A 222 -10.64 8.48 -24.76
N ARG A 223 -10.39 8.55 -26.08
CA ARG A 223 -11.32 9.19 -27.02
C ARG A 223 -12.65 8.44 -27.10
N GLU A 224 -12.66 7.17 -26.74
CA GLU A 224 -13.85 6.30 -26.77
C GLU A 224 -14.62 6.27 -25.44
N ARG A 225 -14.18 7.00 -24.40
CA ARG A 225 -14.79 7.00 -23.06
C ARG A 225 -15.24 8.41 -22.61
N ASN A 226 -16.36 8.47 -21.88
CA ASN A 226 -16.83 9.67 -21.19
C ASN A 226 -16.05 9.88 -19.87
N ASN A 227 -15.98 11.12 -19.36
CA ASN A 227 -15.24 11.43 -18.14
C ASN A 227 -15.81 10.69 -16.91
N LYS A 228 -14.93 10.09 -16.11
CA LYS A 228 -15.24 9.41 -14.83
C LYS A 228 -15.81 10.32 -13.73
N PHE A 229 -15.54 11.63 -13.76
CA PHE A 229 -15.90 12.58 -12.70
C PHE A 229 -17.31 13.16 -12.82
N THR A 230 -17.78 13.41 -14.04
CA THR A 230 -19.02 14.17 -14.28
C THR A 230 -20.03 13.43 -15.16
N GLY A 231 -19.61 12.37 -15.86
CA GLY A 231 -20.40 11.80 -16.95
C GLY A 231 -20.53 12.72 -18.16
N GLU A 232 -19.89 13.90 -18.13
CA GLU A 232 -19.84 14.89 -19.20
C GLU A 232 -18.51 14.80 -19.97
N SER A 233 -18.41 15.47 -21.11
CA SER A 233 -17.27 15.39 -22.03
C SER A 233 -16.02 16.18 -21.57
N GLU A 234 -16.07 16.91 -20.45
CA GLU A 234 -14.96 17.75 -19.99
C GLU A 234 -13.96 16.97 -19.13
N LYS A 235 -12.78 16.67 -19.68
CA LYS A 235 -11.63 16.01 -19.02
C LYS A 235 -11.13 16.73 -17.77
N ASP A 236 -10.49 16.03 -16.82
CA ASP A 236 -9.89 16.67 -15.62
C ASP A 236 -8.60 17.47 -15.94
N ILE A 237 -8.05 18.21 -14.97
CA ILE A 237 -6.87 19.09 -15.19
C ILE A 237 -5.61 18.33 -15.61
N HIS A 238 -5.47 17.05 -15.25
CA HIS A 238 -4.34 16.20 -15.61
C HIS A 238 -4.53 15.57 -17.00
N GLU A 239 -5.77 15.26 -17.37
CA GLU A 239 -6.15 14.64 -18.64
C GLU A 239 -6.19 15.61 -19.84
N LYS A 240 -6.03 16.92 -19.63
CA LYS A 240 -6.07 17.95 -20.69
C LYS A 240 -4.75 18.15 -21.44
N SER A 241 -3.61 17.78 -20.86
CA SER A 241 -2.28 18.04 -21.45
C SER A 241 -1.60 16.75 -21.94
N CYS A 242 -1.43 16.62 -23.26
CA CYS A 242 -0.69 15.50 -23.85
C CYS A 242 0.75 15.42 -23.34
N ASP A 243 1.41 16.56 -23.16
CA ASP A 243 2.79 16.62 -22.67
C ASP A 243 2.88 16.14 -21.22
N TYR A 244 1.87 16.47 -20.39
CA TYR A 244 1.79 15.97 -19.02
C TYR A 244 1.62 14.44 -18.96
N LEU A 245 0.81 13.86 -19.85
CA LEU A 245 0.62 12.41 -19.94
C LEU A 245 1.92 11.69 -20.32
N VAL A 246 2.65 12.23 -21.31
CA VAL A 246 3.95 11.67 -21.72
C VAL A 246 4.96 11.78 -20.58
N LYS A 247 5.07 12.95 -19.96
CA LYS A 247 5.97 13.18 -18.83
C LYS A 247 5.69 12.26 -17.64
N THR A 248 4.42 12.10 -17.29
CA THR A 248 3.99 11.22 -16.18
C THR A 248 4.27 9.76 -16.50
N TYR A 249 4.05 9.33 -17.75
CA TYR A 249 4.41 7.98 -18.19
C TYR A 249 5.91 7.71 -18.13
N GLU A 250 6.74 8.63 -18.62
CA GLU A 250 8.20 8.50 -18.56
C GLU A 250 8.69 8.44 -17.10
N ASN A 251 8.18 9.32 -16.23
CA ASN A 251 8.44 9.26 -14.80
C ASN A 251 8.02 7.92 -14.21
N ALA A 252 6.84 7.41 -14.56
CA ALA A 252 6.35 6.12 -14.06
C ALA A 252 7.27 4.95 -14.44
N ARG A 253 7.82 4.92 -15.66
CA ARG A 253 8.80 3.89 -16.07
C ARG A 253 10.10 4.01 -15.27
N GLN A 254 10.57 5.22 -15.01
CA GLN A 254 11.76 5.46 -14.20
C GLN A 254 11.55 4.98 -12.75
N ILE A 255 10.41 5.32 -12.14
CA ILE A 255 10.02 4.87 -10.81
C ILE A 255 9.90 3.35 -10.76
N ALA A 256 9.20 2.73 -11.73
CA ALA A 256 9.05 1.29 -11.81
C ALA A 256 10.41 0.57 -11.85
N SER A 257 11.35 1.09 -12.65
CA SER A 257 12.72 0.58 -12.71
C SER A 257 13.47 0.75 -11.38
N LYS A 258 13.42 1.97 -10.80
CA LYS A 258 14.11 2.33 -9.56
C LYS A 258 13.68 1.48 -8.36
N TYR A 259 12.37 1.26 -8.22
CA TYR A 259 11.79 0.50 -7.10
C TYR A 259 11.59 -0.99 -7.42
N GLY A 260 12.05 -1.46 -8.59
CA GLY A 260 12.01 -2.87 -8.96
C GLY A 260 10.61 -3.45 -9.17
N TRP A 261 9.64 -2.62 -9.59
CA TRP A 261 8.27 -3.04 -9.87
C TRP A 261 8.22 -4.02 -11.04
N LYS A 262 7.22 -4.92 -11.05
CA LYS A 262 6.99 -5.83 -12.18
C LYS A 262 6.25 -5.10 -13.29
N SER A 263 6.96 -4.79 -14.36
CA SER A 263 6.36 -4.23 -15.56
C SER A 263 5.66 -5.31 -16.38
N VAL A 264 4.41 -5.05 -16.75
CA VAL A 264 3.62 -5.85 -17.70
C VAL A 264 3.36 -4.99 -18.93
N ASP A 265 3.99 -5.35 -20.05
CA ASP A 265 3.83 -4.65 -21.32
C ASP A 265 2.40 -4.80 -21.81
N CYS A 266 1.67 -3.68 -21.99
CA CYS A 266 0.31 -3.74 -22.50
C CYS A 266 0.24 -3.86 -24.02
N VAL A 267 1.34 -3.58 -24.72
CA VAL A 267 1.44 -3.58 -26.19
C VAL A 267 2.51 -4.57 -26.63
N ARG A 268 2.20 -5.42 -27.61
CA ARG A 268 3.14 -6.38 -28.21
C ARG A 268 3.12 -6.23 -29.72
N GLU A 269 4.29 -6.07 -30.32
CA GLU A 269 4.43 -5.91 -31.79
C GLU A 269 3.53 -4.81 -32.37
N GLY A 270 3.35 -3.72 -31.61
CA GLY A 270 2.52 -2.58 -32.01
C GLY A 270 1.01 -2.76 -31.80
N ASN A 271 0.55 -3.92 -31.31
CA ASN A 271 -0.86 -4.19 -31.04
C ASN A 271 -1.13 -4.21 -29.53
N LEU A 272 -2.27 -3.65 -29.13
CA LEU A 272 -2.76 -3.76 -27.76
C LEU A 272 -3.04 -5.24 -27.46
N ARG A 273 -2.42 -5.77 -26.40
CA ARG A 273 -2.70 -7.12 -25.92
C ARG A 273 -4.14 -7.22 -25.41
N THR A 274 -4.68 -8.42 -25.45
CA THR A 274 -6.01 -8.67 -24.90
C THR A 274 -6.01 -8.52 -23.38
N ILE A 275 -7.18 -8.23 -22.81
CA ILE A 275 -7.36 -8.13 -21.36
C ILE A 275 -6.98 -9.45 -20.69
N ASP A 276 -7.25 -10.60 -21.33
CA ASP A 276 -6.90 -11.95 -20.84
C ASP A 276 -5.39 -12.17 -20.80
N GLU A 277 -4.67 -11.85 -21.87
CA GLU A 277 -3.22 -12.02 -21.91
C GLU A 277 -2.51 -11.16 -20.86
N ILE A 278 -2.98 -9.93 -20.65
CA ILE A 278 -2.44 -9.06 -19.60
C ILE A 278 -2.81 -9.63 -18.21
N HIS A 279 -4.05 -10.08 -18.03
CA HIS A 279 -4.53 -10.64 -16.77
C HIS A 279 -3.75 -11.88 -16.34
N ASP A 280 -3.49 -12.80 -17.25
CA ASP A 280 -2.79 -14.05 -16.93
C ASP A 280 -1.33 -13.81 -16.51
N GLU A 281 -0.67 -12.82 -17.10
CA GLU A 281 0.67 -12.41 -16.68
C GLU A 281 0.66 -11.77 -15.28
N ILE A 282 -0.25 -10.83 -15.03
CA ILE A 282 -0.44 -10.22 -13.70
C ILE A 282 -0.70 -11.31 -12.65
N TYR A 283 -1.66 -12.19 -12.92
CA TYR A 283 -2.01 -13.28 -12.01
C TYR A 283 -0.82 -14.20 -11.72
N SER A 284 -0.03 -14.54 -12.75
CA SER A 284 1.18 -15.36 -12.58
C SER A 284 2.18 -14.70 -11.64
N CYS A 285 2.46 -13.41 -11.82
CA CYS A 285 3.34 -12.65 -10.92
C CYS A 285 2.81 -12.65 -9.47
N ILE A 286 1.49 -12.46 -9.30
CA ILE A 286 0.85 -12.37 -7.98
C ILE A 286 0.86 -13.72 -7.25
N ILE A 287 0.53 -14.81 -7.93
CA ILE A 287 0.57 -16.16 -7.34
C ILE A 287 2.00 -16.53 -6.92
N GLU A 288 3.00 -16.20 -7.74
CA GLU A 288 4.39 -16.40 -7.35
C GLU A 288 4.75 -15.59 -6.09
N ALA A 289 4.30 -14.34 -5.98
CA ALA A 289 4.53 -13.49 -4.82
C ALA A 289 3.75 -13.94 -3.56
N ILE A 290 2.58 -14.55 -3.73
CA ILE A 290 1.82 -15.16 -2.64
C ILE A 290 2.58 -16.37 -2.07
N HIS A 291 3.16 -17.21 -2.92
CA HIS A 291 3.84 -18.45 -2.51
C HIS A 291 5.32 -18.29 -2.13
N LYS A 292 5.96 -17.15 -2.41
CA LYS A 292 7.27 -16.78 -1.85
C LYS A 292 7.10 -16.46 -0.36
N ALA A 293 7.16 -17.48 0.50
CA ALA A 293 7.24 -17.38 1.95
C ALA A 293 8.07 -18.55 2.51
#